data_AF-L0IZ06-F1
#
_entry.id   AF-L0IZ06-F1
#
_cell.length_a   1.000
_cell.length_b   1.000
_cell.length_c   1.000
_cell.angle_alpha   90.00
_cell.angle_beta   90.00
_cell.angle_gamma   90.00
#
_symmetry.space_group_name_H-M   'P 1'
#
loop_
_entity.id
_entity.type
_entity.pdbx_description
1 polymer ?
#
loop_
_entity_poly.entity_id
_entity_poly.type
_entity_poly.pdbx_seq_one_letter_code
_entity_poly.pdbx_strand_id
1 'polypeptide(L)' 'MKKLNKSRDEVLNELRSAYEGGASIRTLVANTGRSYGSIHSMLRESGTAMRSRGGPNHRRRAS' A
#
# COMPACT_ATOMS: atom_id res chain seq x y z
N MET A 1 -16.08 -9.80 -16.93
CA MET A 1 -15.22 -9.49 -15.76
C MET A 1 -15.84 -8.35 -14.97
N LYS A 2 -16.36 -8.61 -13.76
CA LYS A 2 -16.90 -7.56 -12.88
C LYS A 2 -15.74 -6.64 -12.46
N LYS A 3 -15.62 -5.46 -13.08
CA LYS A 3 -14.99 -4.32 -12.39
C LYS A 3 -15.93 -4.01 -11.23
N LEU A 4 -15.69 -4.61 -10.07
CA LEU A 4 -16.30 -4.08 -8.85
C LEU A 4 -15.79 -2.64 -8.77
N ASN A 5 -16.69 -1.70 -8.98
CA ASN A 5 -16.48 -0.32 -8.58
C ASN A 5 -16.45 -0.32 -7.04
N LYS A 6 -15.38 -0.89 -6.46
CA LYS A 6 -15.08 -0.76 -5.04
C LYS A 6 -15.05 0.73 -4.77
N SER A 7 -15.76 1.17 -3.73
CA SER A 7 -15.73 2.59 -3.39
C SER A 7 -14.28 3.00 -3.18
N ARG A 8 -13.96 4.25 -3.49
CA ARG A 8 -12.62 4.80 -3.24
C ARG A 8 -12.22 4.53 -1.79
N ASP A 9 -13.14 4.68 -0.85
CA ASP A 9 -12.95 4.41 0.57
C ASP A 9 -12.59 2.96 0.89
N GLU A 10 -13.20 1.98 0.21
CA GLU A 10 -12.86 0.57 0.40
C GLU A 10 -11.43 0.28 -0.08
N VAL A 11 -11.05 0.83 -1.23
CA VAL A 11 -9.68 0.69 -1.76
C VAL A 11 -8.67 1.35 -0.81
N LEU A 12 -9.01 2.54 -0.30
CA LEU A 12 -8.17 3.27 0.66
C LEU A 12 -7.97 2.45 1.94
N ASN A 13 -9.03 1.88 2.49
CA ASN A 13 -8.97 1.09 3.71
C ASN A 13 -8.17 -0.22 3.50
N GLU A 14 -8.37 -0.91 2.39
CA GLU A 14 -7.63 -2.13 2.05
C GLU A 14 -6.13 -1.85 1.87
N LEU A 15 -5.77 -0.76 1.18
CA LEU A 15 -4.38 -0.33 1.01
C LEU A 15 -3.73 0.00 2.36
N ARG A 16 -4.47 0.71 3.22
CA ARG A 16 -4.04 1.04 4.57
C ARG A 16 -3.80 -0.22 5.40
N SER A 17 -4.78 -1.12 5.48
CA SER A 17 -4.65 -2.37 6.25
C SER A 17 -3.48 -3.22 5.76
N ALA A 18 -3.29 -3.33 4.44
CA ALA A 18 -2.15 -4.06 3.88
C ALA A 18 -0.80 -3.38 4.22
N TYR A 19 -0.72 -2.05 4.15
CA TYR A 19 0.48 -1.30 4.51
C TYR A 19 0.81 -1.39 6.02
N GLU A 20 -0.19 -1.24 6.87
CA GLU A 20 -0.08 -1.39 8.32
C GLU A 20 0.30 -2.84 8.69
N GLY A 21 -0.21 -3.83 7.95
CA GLY A 21 0.17 -5.24 8.06
C GLY A 21 1.59 -5.58 7.59
N GLY A 22 2.35 -4.61 7.08
CA GLY A 22 3.76 -4.80 6.70
C GLY A 22 4.04 -4.82 5.20
N ALA A 23 3.03 -4.69 4.35
CA ALA A 23 3.26 -4.57 2.92
C ALA A 23 4.01 -3.27 2.59
N SER A 24 4.96 -3.35 1.67
CA SER A 24 5.63 -2.16 1.14
C SER A 24 4.77 -1.49 0.07
N ILE A 25 4.97 -0.19 -0.17
CA ILE A 25 4.30 0.53 -1.28
C ILE A 25 4.54 -0.19 -2.62
N ARG A 26 5.74 -0.76 -2.83
CA ARG A 26 6.04 -1.54 -4.05
C ARG A 26 5.19 -2.81 -4.17
N THR A 27 4.92 -3.48 -3.05
CA THR A 27 4.03 -4.66 -3.00
C THR A 27 2.60 -4.26 -3.34
N LEU A 28 2.12 -3.13 -2.78
CA LEU A 28 0.78 -2.61 -3.07
C LEU A 28 0.63 -2.21 -4.53
N VAL A 29 1.64 -1.55 -5.10
CA VAL A 29 1.73 -1.23 -6.54
C VAL A 29 1.62 -2.50 -7.40
N ALA A 30 2.38 -3.54 -7.08
CA ALA A 30 2.34 -4.80 -7.82
C ALA A 30 0.99 -5.51 -7.70
N ASN A 31 0.38 -5.52 -6.51
CA ASN A 31 -0.90 -6.18 -6.27
C ASN A 31 -2.09 -5.43 -6.89
N THR A 32 -2.04 -4.10 -6.91
CA THR A 32 -3.15 -3.27 -7.42
C THR A 32 -2.99 -2.86 -8.87
N GLY A 33 -1.80 -3.01 -9.45
CA GLY A 33 -1.47 -2.54 -10.80
C GLY A 33 -1.50 -1.01 -10.94
N ARG A 34 -1.45 -0.26 -9.82
CA ARG A 34 -1.48 1.21 -9.81
C ARG A 34 -0.08 1.79 -9.68
N SER A 35 0.11 3.00 -10.18
CA SER A 35 1.41 3.67 -10.06
C SER A 35 1.78 3.94 -8.60
N TYR A 36 3.08 4.00 -8.32
CA TYR A 36 3.61 4.32 -7.01
C TYR A 36 3.05 5.64 -6.47
N GLY A 37 3.01 6.69 -7.30
CA GLY A 37 2.42 7.98 -6.92
C GLY A 37 0.95 7.88 -6.55
N SER A 38 0.18 7.06 -7.29
CA SER A 38 -1.24 6.84 -7.00
C SER A 38 -1.45 6.14 -5.66
N ILE A 39 -0.67 5.10 -5.37
CA ILE A 39 -0.71 4.41 -4.07
C ILE A 39 -0.24 5.30 -2.93
N HIS A 40 0.81 6.10 -3.15
CA HIS A 40 1.32 7.03 -2.15
C HIS A 40 0.28 8.11 -1.80
N SER A 41 -0.38 8.70 -2.81
CA SER A 41 -1.48 9.65 -2.58
C SER A 41 -2.64 8.99 -1.85
N MET A 42 -3.04 7.78 -2.25
CA MET A 42 -4.09 7.02 -1.58
C MET A 42 -3.76 6.73 -0.10
N LEU A 43 -2.56 6.27 0.19
CA LEU A 43 -2.14 6.03 1.58
C LEU A 43 -2.12 7.31 2.43
N ARG A 44 -1.84 8.45 1.80
CA ARG A 44 -1.90 9.75 2.47
C ARG A 44 -3.35 10.21 2.70
N GLU A 45 -4.22 9.99 1.72
CA GLU A 45 -5.65 10.26 1.82
C GLU A 45 -6.35 9.37 2.86
N SER A 46 -5.92 8.11 3.02
CA SER A 46 -6.43 7.21 4.05
C SER A 46 -5.94 7.54 5.47
N GLY A 47 -5.13 8.60 5.62
CA GLY A 47 -4.55 9.00 6.90
C GLY A 47 -3.54 8.00 7.45
N THR A 48 -2.94 7.17 6.59
CA THR A 48 -1.99 6.14 7.03
C THR A 48 -0.68 6.77 7.48
N ALA A 49 -0.19 6.38 8.65
CA ALA A 49 1.11 6.81 9.14
C ALA A 49 2.22 6.27 8.24
N MET A 50 2.86 7.15 7.46
CA MET A 50 3.97 6.76 6.60
C MET A 50 5.13 6.27 7.43
N ARG A 51 5.50 5.01 7.20
CA ARG A 51 6.68 4.41 7.82
C ARG A 51 7.91 5.11 7.24
N SER A 52 8.84 5.50 8.12
CA SER A 52 10.10 6.11 7.70
C SER A 52 10.77 5.25 6.62
N ARG A 53 11.40 5.91 5.65
CA ARG A 53 12.12 5.26 4.55
C ARG A 53 13.27 4.47 5.19
N GLY A 54 13.09 3.16 5.36
CA GLY A 54 13.99 2.30 6.14
C GLY A 54 13.30 1.44 7.21
N GLY A 55 11.96 1.40 7.26
CA GLY A 55 11.24 0.54 8.18
C GLY A 55 11.65 -0.94 8.08
N PRO A 56 11.39 -1.77 9.12
CA PRO A 56 12.01 -3.08 9.38
C PRO A 56 11.90 -4.16 8.29
N ASN A 57 11.26 -3.87 7.17
CA ASN A 57 11.22 -4.75 5.99
C ASN A 57 12.54 -4.74 5.19
N HIS A 58 13.65 -4.27 5.78
CA HIS A 58 14.97 -4.78 5.41
C HIS A 58 14.99 -6.25 5.83
N ARG A 59 14.46 -7.12 4.95
CA ARG A 59 14.82 -8.53 4.94
C ARG A 59 16.33 -8.52 5.07
N ARG A 60 16.84 -8.86 6.26
CA ARG A 60 18.24 -9.28 6.39
C ARG A 60 18.38 -10.33 5.31
N ARG A 61 19.11 -9.99 4.26
CA ARG A 61 19.58 -10.97 3.30
C ARG A 61 20.40 -11.90 4.17
N ALA A 62 19.82 -13.06 4.51
CA ALA A 62 20.56 -14.12 5.16
C ALA A 62 21.70 -14.45 4.20
N SER A 63 22.89 -14.03 4.58
CA SER A 63 24.16 -14.45 3.98
C SER A 63 24.38 -15.93 4.29
#